data_AF-A0A351A661-F1
#
_entry.id   AF-A0A351A661-F1
#
_cell.length_a   1.000
_cell.length_b   1.000
_cell.length_c   1.000
_cell.angle_alpha   90.00
_cell.angle_beta   90.00
_cell.angle_gamma   90.00
#
_symmetry.space_group_name_H-M   'P 1'
#
loop_
_entity.id
_entity.type
_entity.pdbx_description
1 polymer ?
#
loop_
_entity_poly.entity_id
_entity_poly.type
_entity_poly.pdbx_seq_one_letter_code
_entity_poly.pdbx_strand_id
1 'polypeptide(L)' 'MAWELLFTSDIGLLSLFTILFVVVMAIYLYRFARRHMAEDERRASAGR' A
#
# COMPACT_ATOMS: atom_id res chain seq x y z
N MET A 1 24.05 -2.35 -17.98
CA MET A 1 23.28 -3.47 -17.38
C MET A 1 21.81 -3.08 -17.32
N ALA A 2 20.85 -4.01 -17.42
CA ALA A 2 19.40 -3.68 -17.46
C ALA A 2 18.90 -2.84 -16.26
N TRP A 3 19.59 -2.93 -15.13
CA TRP A 3 19.39 -2.09 -13.95
C TRP A 3 19.60 -0.59 -14.22
N GLU A 4 20.55 -0.20 -15.07
CA GLU A 4 20.76 1.21 -15.41
C GLU A 4 19.68 1.75 -16.34
N LEU A 5 19.06 0.92 -17.19
CA LEU A 5 17.93 1.37 -18.00
C LEU A 5 16.70 1.69 -17.14
N LEU A 6 16.44 0.92 -16.08
CA LEU A 6 15.32 1.17 -15.16
C LEU A 6 15.51 2.40 -14.27
N PHE A 7 16.75 2.73 -13.90
CA PHE A 7 17.02 3.88 -13.04
C PHE A 7 17.35 5.17 -13.82
N THR A 8 17.88 5.06 -15.04
CA THR A 8 18.34 6.21 -15.84
C THR A 8 17.36 6.62 -16.94
N SER A 9 16.45 5.74 -17.39
CA SER A 9 15.41 6.14 -18.36
C SER A 9 14.22 6.75 -17.65
N ASP A 10 13.71 7.89 -18.13
CA ASP A 10 12.54 8.59 -17.58
C ASP A 10 11.33 7.67 -17.33
N ILE A 11 11.17 6.66 -18.20
CA ILE A 11 10.11 5.65 -18.14
C ILE A 11 10.27 4.71 -16.93
N GLY A 12 11.52 4.35 -16.60
CA GLY A 12 11.84 3.49 -15.47
C GLY A 12 11.58 4.16 -14.12
N LEU A 13 11.90 5.46 -14.02
CA LEU A 13 11.64 6.23 -12.80
C LEU A 13 10.14 6.45 -12.55
N LEU A 14 9.36 6.77 -13.60
CA LEU A 14 7.90 6.95 -13.52
C LEU A 14 7.18 5.63 -13.18
N SER A 15 7.61 4.51 -13.76
CA SER A 15 7.05 3.20 -13.42
C SER A 15 7.38 2.79 -11.98
N LEU A 16 8.61 3.00 -11.52
CA LEU A 16 9.00 2.77 -10.12
C LEU A 16 8.18 3.62 -9.14
N PHE A 17 7.97 4.90 -9.46
CA PHE A 17 7.12 5.79 -8.68
C PHE A 17 5.67 5.29 -8.61
N THR A 18 5.13 4.83 -9.74
CA THR A 18 3.76 4.27 -9.80
C THR A 18 3.64 3.02 -8.93
N ILE A 19 4.60 2.09 -9.02
CA ILE A 19 4.64 0.88 -8.20
C ILE A 19 4.69 1.25 -6.72
N LEU A 20 5.57 2.19 -6.33
CA LEU A 20 5.66 2.70 -4.96
C LEU A 20 4.34 3.30 -4.49
N PHE A 21 3.70 4.12 -5.32
CA PHE A 21 2.42 4.74 -5.01
C PHE A 21 1.32 3.70 -4.75
N VAL A 22 1.20 2.68 -5.61
CA VAL A 22 0.22 1.60 -5.44
C VAL A 22 0.51 0.78 -4.17
N VAL A 23 1.77 0.48 -3.88
CA VAL A 23 2.16 -0.24 -2.65
C VAL A 23 1.80 0.58 -1.40
N VAL A 24 2.10 1.86 -1.38
CA VAL A 24 1.74 2.76 -0.27
C VAL A 24 0.21 2.81 -0.10
N MET A 25 -0.54 2.92 -1.19
CA MET A 25 -2.01 2.93 -1.16
C MET A 25 -2.57 1.62 -0.62
N ALA A 26 -2.02 0.47 -1.04
CA ALA A 26 -2.43 -0.84 -0.55
C ALA A 26 -2.17 -1.00 0.96
N ILE A 27 -0.98 -0.57 1.43
CA ILE A 27 -0.65 -0.57 2.86
C ILE A 27 -1.58 0.38 3.61
N TYR A 28 -1.83 1.57 3.09
CA TYR A 28 -2.73 2.55 3.71
C TYR A 28 -4.15 1.97 3.86
N LEU A 29 -4.68 1.36 2.80
CA LEU A 29 -6.01 0.76 2.81
C LEU A 29 -6.08 -0.44 3.76
N TYR A 30 -5.07 -1.30 3.79
CA TYR A 30 -4.97 -2.40 4.75
C TYR A 30 -4.94 -1.89 6.19
N ARG A 31 -4.18 -0.82 6.46
CA ARG A 31 -4.06 -0.23 7.78
C ARG A 31 -5.35 0.49 8.20
N PHE A 32 -6.01 1.16 7.26
CA PHE A 32 -7.32 1.79 7.44
C PHE A 32 -8.38 0.74 7.74
N ALA A 33 -8.48 -0.28 6.90
CA ALA A 33 -9.39 -1.40 7.08
C ALA A 33 -9.14 -2.12 8.40
N ARG A 34 -7.88 -2.40 8.78
CA ARG A 34 -7.57 -2.99 10.09
C ARG A 34 -7.95 -2.09 11.26
N ARG A 35 -7.75 -0.78 11.15
CA ARG A 35 -8.12 0.16 12.21
C ARG A 35 -9.64 0.26 12.37
N HIS A 36 -10.39 0.21 11.27
CA HIS A 36 -11.86 0.23 11.28
C HIS A 36 -12.45 -1.12 11.70
N MET A 37 -11.91 -2.22 11.20
CA MET A 37 -12.29 -3.58 11.61
C MET A 37 -11.99 -3.81 13.09
N ALA A 38 -10.92 -3.24 13.65
CA ALA A 38 -10.67 -3.30 15.09
C ALA A 38 -11.71 -2.53 15.93
N GLU A 39 -12.38 -1.52 15.36
CA GLU A 39 -13.53 -0.87 15.99
C GLU A 39 -14.79 -1.75 15.91
N ASP A 40 -15.00 -2.45 14.80
CA ASP A 40 -16.10 -3.41 14.64
C ASP A 40 -15.91 -4.70 15.46
N GLU A 41 -14.69 -5.23 15.57
CA GLU A 41 -14.36 -6.40 16.41
C GLU A 41 -14.52 -6.10 17.91
N ARG A 42 -14.22 -4.88 18.35
CA ARG A 42 -14.48 -4.44 19.74
C ARG A 42 -15.97 -4.34 20.03
N ARG A 43 -16.79 -3.95 19.05
CA ARG A 43 -18.26 -3.92 19.19
C ARG A 43 -18.87 -5.31 19.08
N ALA A 44 -18.31 -6.21 18.26
CA ALA A 44 -18.78 -7.58 18.12
C ALA A 44 -18.41 -8.49 19.30
N SER A 45 -17.26 -8.26 19.96
CA SER A 45 -16.83 -9.04 21.14
C SER A 45 -17.43 -8.57 22.47
N ALA A 46 -17.97 -7.35 22.56
CA ALA A 46 -18.71 -6.86 23.73
C ALA A 46 -20.19 -7.32 23.77
N GLY A 47 -20.63 -8.09 22.77
CA GLY A 47 -22.01 -8.57 22.63
C GLY A 47 -22.22 -10.07 22.91
N ARG A 48 -21.30 -10.76 23.60
CA ARG A 48 -21.51 -12.13 24.09
C ARG A 48 -21.28 -12.22 25.59
#